data_AF-A0A5A7WM72-F1
#
_entry.id   AF-A0A5A7WM72-F1
#
_cell.length_a   1.000
_cell.length_b   1.000
_cell.length_c   1.000
_cell.angle_alpha   90.00
_cell.angle_beta   90.00
_cell.angle_gamma   90.00
#
_symmetry.space_group_name_H-M   'P 1'
#
loop_
_entity.id
_entity.type
_entity.pdbx_description
1 polymer ?
#
loop_
_entity_poly.entity_id
_entity_poly.type
_entity_poly.pdbx_seq_one_letter_code
_entity_poly.pdbx_strand_id
1 'polypeptide(L)'
;MVMRPSGGGGPTPTPTNGNSDFASANDTGPVAIITEDPTCAAWNKVNTALFDAEQQVKWTERDPSIPATEWTPQQRNAFETVGNAMAKAADQSAGLVKTTPHRVMRELYEQFIAYARTFAQRVPDFTEPDNEFARVVDGIAGAFVNVCAAISYGSSAAQAPLLSPVAPPSKIAAPESVDDPQRLLTKEDPICADWTARLDRYFDDTAAWQAISGDIPAAQWTPEQRATIDAVIPVMSTFADDIEKLARRSEIPAVQDFGVLAAEYERAYLQALPTYTSADGFLAAAATYVAKVIEQGCKVAE
;
A
#
# COMPACT_ATOMS: atom_id res chain seq x y z
N MET A 1 -25.37 30.34 29.25
CA MET A 1 -24.56 29.19 29.67
C MET A 1 -25.34 27.95 29.25
N VAL A 2 -24.97 27.33 28.13
CA VAL A 2 -25.68 26.17 27.58
C VAL A 2 -24.63 25.07 27.38
N MET A 3 -24.77 24.00 28.15
CA MET A 3 -23.96 22.79 28.03
C MET A 3 -24.33 22.04 26.74
N ARG A 4 -23.32 21.71 25.93
CA ARG A 4 -23.43 20.76 24.81
C ARG A 4 -23.11 19.35 25.32
N PRO A 5 -23.78 18.29 24.85
CA PRO A 5 -23.41 16.92 25.19
C PRO A 5 -22.19 16.48 24.37
N SER A 6 -21.28 15.77 25.03
CA SER A 6 -20.07 15.16 24.49
C SER A 6 -20.43 13.98 23.58
N GLY A 7 -20.13 14.09 22.29
CA GLY A 7 -20.18 12.97 21.35
C GLY A 7 -18.92 12.11 21.49
N GLY A 8 -19.10 10.78 21.56
CA GLY A 8 -18.06 9.80 21.79
C GLY A 8 -17.06 9.71 20.63
N GLY A 9 -15.82 10.13 20.89
CA GLY A 9 -14.65 9.63 20.18
C GLY A 9 -14.16 8.38 20.89
N GLY A 10 -13.95 7.29 20.14
CA GLY A 10 -13.18 6.15 20.64
C GLY A 10 -11.81 6.64 21.12
N PRO A 11 -11.25 6.07 22.20
CA PRO A 11 -10.03 6.59 22.77
C PRO A 11 -8.88 6.39 21.78
N THR A 12 -8.27 7.50 21.34
CA THR A 12 -6.90 7.50 20.83
C THR A 12 -6.03 6.88 21.94
N PRO A 13 -5.29 5.78 21.68
CA PRO A 13 -4.47 5.18 22.72
C PRO A 13 -3.42 6.21 23.15
N THR A 14 -3.50 6.62 24.41
CA THR A 14 -2.44 7.41 25.05
C THR A 14 -1.18 6.56 25.10
N PRO A 15 0.03 7.11 24.88
CA PRO A 15 1.27 6.33 24.97
C PRO A 15 1.45 5.85 26.41
N THR A 16 0.99 4.64 26.72
CA THR A 16 1.38 3.93 27.93
C THR A 16 2.76 3.36 27.68
N ASN A 17 3.71 3.84 28.48
CA ASN A 17 5.10 3.38 28.58
C ASN A 17 5.17 1.83 28.61
N GLY A 18 5.29 1.21 27.45
CA GLY A 18 5.84 -0.12 27.27
C GLY A 18 7.27 0.03 26.77
N ASN A 19 8.15 -0.90 27.12
CA ASN A 19 9.58 -0.93 26.77
C ASN A 19 9.87 -1.06 25.26
N SER A 20 9.02 -0.51 24.38
CA SER A 20 9.14 -0.59 22.94
C SER A 20 9.45 0.79 22.36
N ASP A 21 10.44 0.86 21.49
CA ASP A 21 10.85 2.08 20.78
C ASP A 21 9.88 2.46 19.63
N PHE A 22 8.81 1.68 19.43
CA PHE A 22 7.86 1.86 18.33
C PHE A 22 6.55 2.50 18.80
N ALA A 23 6.13 3.60 18.17
CA ALA A 23 4.86 4.27 18.47
C ALA A 23 3.63 3.36 18.25
N SER A 24 3.71 2.45 17.28
CA SER A 24 2.68 1.44 16.97
C SER A 24 2.72 0.19 17.85
N ALA A 25 3.55 0.14 18.91
CA ALA A 25 3.69 -1.06 19.74
C ALA A 25 2.38 -1.49 20.44
N ASN A 26 1.51 -0.54 20.73
CA ASN A 26 0.21 -0.79 21.36
C ASN A 26 -0.94 -0.84 20.33
N ASP A 27 -0.66 -0.64 19.04
CA ASP A 27 -1.66 -0.84 18.00
C ASP A 27 -1.88 -2.34 17.82
N THR A 28 -2.90 -2.83 18.52
CA THR A 28 -3.33 -4.24 18.55
C THR A 28 -4.76 -4.41 18.05
N GLY A 29 -5.37 -3.31 17.59
CA GLY A 29 -6.74 -3.30 17.11
C GLY A 29 -6.88 -3.87 15.69
N PRO A 30 -8.14 -3.98 15.21
CA PRO A 30 -8.40 -4.25 13.80
C PRO A 30 -7.71 -3.21 12.91
N VAL A 31 -7.22 -3.66 11.76
CA VAL A 31 -6.80 -2.75 10.69
C VAL A 31 -8.04 -2.06 10.12
N ALA A 32 -7.98 -0.74 10.04
CA ALA A 32 -9.02 0.11 9.47
C ALA A 32 -8.35 1.14 8.54
N ILE A 33 -9.15 1.88 7.77
CA ILE A 33 -8.60 2.99 6.99
C ILE A 33 -7.93 4.02 7.90
N ILE A 34 -6.80 4.55 7.45
CA ILE A 34 -5.98 5.46 8.24
C ILE A 34 -6.46 6.89 7.98
N THR A 35 -6.85 7.59 9.04
CA THR A 35 -7.35 8.98 8.95
C THR A 35 -6.30 10.04 9.26
N GLU A 36 -5.19 9.65 9.88
CA GLU A 36 -4.05 10.51 10.19
C GLU A 36 -2.78 9.66 10.30
N ASP A 37 -1.66 10.09 9.75
CA ASP A 37 -0.34 9.52 10.07
C ASP A 37 0.72 10.63 10.03
N PRO A 38 1.42 10.90 11.15
CA PRO A 38 2.44 11.94 11.20
C PRO A 38 3.65 11.66 10.29
N THR A 39 3.87 10.44 9.81
CA THR A 39 5.00 10.10 8.93
C THR A 39 4.77 10.53 7.48
N CYS A 40 3.53 10.77 7.05
CA CYS A 40 3.20 11.07 5.66
C CYS A 40 4.00 12.24 5.05
N ALA A 41 4.19 13.33 5.81
CA ALA A 41 4.96 14.47 5.34
C ALA A 41 6.45 14.16 5.17
N ALA A 42 7.01 13.28 6.01
CA ALA A 42 8.39 12.85 5.91
C ALA A 42 8.57 11.83 4.77
N TRP A 43 7.66 10.87 4.65
CA TRP A 43 7.61 9.93 3.54
C TRP A 43 7.56 10.64 2.19
N ASN A 44 6.69 11.65 2.02
CA ASN A 44 6.61 12.39 0.75
C ASN A 44 7.95 12.99 0.33
N LYS A 45 8.78 13.46 1.27
CA LYS A 45 10.13 13.96 0.96
C LYS A 45 11.08 12.85 0.50
N VAL A 46 11.01 11.69 1.15
CA VAL A 46 11.79 10.50 0.76
C VAL A 46 11.37 10.05 -0.64
N ASN A 47 10.07 9.92 -0.88
CA ASN A 47 9.52 9.49 -2.15
C ASN A 47 9.81 10.45 -3.30
N THR A 48 9.74 11.78 -3.08
CA THR A 48 10.14 12.76 -4.10
C THR A 48 11.59 12.60 -4.51
N ALA A 49 12.50 12.39 -3.56
CA ALA A 49 13.92 12.19 -3.89
C ALA A 49 14.18 10.89 -4.67
N LEU A 50 13.45 9.81 -4.36
CA LEU A 50 13.49 8.56 -5.11
C LEU A 50 12.95 8.77 -6.54
N PHE A 51 11.77 9.35 -6.66
CA PHE A 51 11.14 9.65 -7.95
C PHE A 51 12.02 10.54 -8.84
N ASP A 52 12.64 11.58 -8.27
CA ASP A 52 13.54 12.45 -9.02
C ASP A 52 14.75 11.68 -9.58
N ALA A 53 15.29 10.71 -8.83
CA ALA A 53 16.38 9.86 -9.29
C ALA A 53 15.93 8.91 -10.43
N GLU A 54 14.73 8.35 -10.33
CA GLU A 54 14.13 7.51 -11.38
C GLU A 54 13.89 8.30 -12.68
N GLN A 55 13.38 9.52 -12.57
CA GLN A 55 13.13 10.40 -13.72
C GLN A 55 14.43 10.80 -14.43
N GLN A 56 15.51 11.06 -13.69
CA GLN A 56 16.81 11.42 -14.26
C GLN A 56 17.37 10.37 -15.23
N VAL A 57 17.06 9.10 -15.00
CA VAL A 57 17.54 7.98 -15.82
C VAL A 57 16.44 7.30 -16.64
N LYS A 58 15.24 7.89 -16.66
CA LYS A 58 14.05 7.36 -17.35
C LYS A 58 13.77 5.91 -16.97
N TRP A 59 13.74 5.65 -15.67
CA TRP A 59 13.62 4.30 -15.11
C TRP A 59 12.46 3.47 -15.68
N THR A 60 11.36 4.12 -16.04
CA THR A 60 10.16 3.50 -16.64
C THR A 60 10.36 3.03 -18.08
N GLU A 61 11.37 3.53 -18.79
CA GLU A 61 11.71 3.15 -20.17
C GLU A 61 12.72 1.99 -20.21
N ARG A 62 13.16 1.47 -19.06
CA ARG A 62 14.15 0.37 -18.99
C ARG A 62 13.59 -0.93 -19.59
N ASP A 63 14.49 -1.73 -20.14
CA ASP A 63 14.24 -3.13 -20.45
C ASP A 63 14.82 -4.01 -19.33
N PRO A 64 13.97 -4.58 -18.43
CA PRO A 64 14.44 -5.41 -17.34
C PRO A 64 14.86 -6.82 -17.77
N SER A 65 14.65 -7.23 -19.03
CA SER A 65 15.05 -8.56 -19.52
C SER A 65 16.56 -8.69 -19.76
N ILE A 66 17.27 -7.56 -19.86
CA ILE A 66 18.70 -7.55 -20.15
C ILE A 66 19.49 -7.69 -18.84
N PRO A 67 20.29 -8.76 -18.66
CA PRO A 67 21.06 -8.97 -17.44
C PRO A 67 22.26 -8.02 -17.33
N ALA A 68 22.80 -7.85 -16.12
CA ALA A 68 23.91 -6.95 -15.83
C ALA A 68 25.18 -7.24 -16.65
N THR A 69 25.37 -8.48 -17.09
CA THR A 69 26.49 -8.90 -17.94
C THR A 69 26.42 -8.33 -19.37
N GLU A 70 25.23 -7.91 -19.81
CA GLU A 70 24.96 -7.42 -21.16
C GLU A 70 24.64 -5.92 -21.20
N TRP A 71 24.61 -5.26 -20.05
CA TRP A 71 24.33 -3.83 -19.98
C TRP A 71 25.35 -2.98 -20.73
N THR A 72 24.81 -2.07 -21.54
CA THR A 72 25.53 -0.87 -21.96
C THR A 72 25.92 -0.01 -20.73
N PRO A 73 26.91 0.88 -20.84
CA PRO A 73 27.24 1.81 -19.77
C PRO A 73 26.06 2.67 -19.30
N GLN A 74 25.14 3.02 -20.20
CA GLN A 74 23.94 3.80 -19.87
C GLN A 74 22.95 2.98 -19.04
N GLN A 75 22.69 1.73 -19.41
CA GLN A 75 21.83 0.83 -18.63
C GLN A 75 22.42 0.61 -17.24
N ARG A 76 23.72 0.31 -17.15
CA ARG A 76 24.41 0.16 -15.87
C ARG A 76 24.23 1.39 -14.99
N ASN A 77 24.47 2.58 -15.54
CA ASN A 77 24.27 3.83 -14.81
C ASN A 77 22.81 4.01 -14.33
N ALA A 78 21.82 3.62 -15.14
CA ALA A 78 20.41 3.73 -14.75
C ALA A 78 20.07 2.82 -13.55
N PHE A 79 20.45 1.54 -13.61
CA PHE A 79 20.23 0.60 -12.51
C PHE A 79 21.01 0.97 -11.25
N GLU A 80 22.28 1.41 -11.37
CA GLU A 80 23.09 1.86 -10.23
C GLU A 80 22.50 3.13 -9.60
N THR A 81 22.00 4.08 -10.40
CA THR A 81 21.35 5.30 -9.89
C THR A 81 20.12 4.96 -9.05
N VAL A 82 19.23 4.12 -9.58
CA VAL A 82 18.00 3.74 -8.87
C VAL A 82 18.28 2.82 -7.69
N GLY A 83 19.18 1.85 -7.81
CA GLY A 83 19.60 1.00 -6.69
C GLY A 83 20.15 1.81 -5.51
N ASN A 84 21.01 2.80 -5.79
CA ASN A 84 21.52 3.72 -4.76
C ASN A 84 20.41 4.59 -4.16
N ALA A 85 19.47 5.07 -4.97
CA ALA A 85 18.34 5.86 -4.49
C ALA A 85 17.40 5.04 -3.59
N MET A 86 17.10 3.79 -3.96
CA MET A 86 16.30 2.85 -3.16
C MET A 86 16.99 2.52 -1.83
N ALA A 87 18.30 2.23 -1.84
CA ALA A 87 19.05 2.00 -0.60
C ALA A 87 19.00 3.21 0.34
N LYS A 88 19.19 4.42 -0.20
CA LYS A 88 19.08 5.66 0.58
C LYS A 88 17.67 5.90 1.12
N ALA A 89 16.64 5.65 0.31
CA ALA A 89 15.25 5.78 0.72
C ALA A 89 14.91 4.80 1.86
N ALA A 90 15.46 3.58 1.82
CA ALA A 90 15.34 2.60 2.89
C ALA A 90 15.95 3.13 4.21
N ASP A 91 17.17 3.65 4.15
CA ASP A 91 17.83 4.21 5.35
C ASP A 91 17.07 5.40 5.95
N GLN A 92 16.49 6.25 5.09
CA GLN A 92 15.66 7.37 5.54
C GLN A 92 14.31 6.91 6.12
N SER A 93 13.79 5.77 5.68
CA SER A 93 12.52 5.20 6.14
C SER A 93 12.63 4.51 7.50
N ALA A 94 13.82 4.10 7.93
CA ALA A 94 14.04 3.45 9.23
C ALA A 94 13.52 4.28 10.42
N GLY A 95 13.62 5.61 10.35
CA GLY A 95 13.05 6.52 11.36
C GLY A 95 11.51 6.58 11.34
N LEU A 96 10.89 6.32 10.20
CA LEU A 96 9.43 6.33 10.04
C LEU A 96 8.80 5.09 10.67
N VAL A 97 9.47 3.93 10.57
CA VAL A 97 9.07 2.68 11.23
C VAL A 97 8.81 2.91 12.73
N LYS A 98 9.69 3.66 13.40
CA LYS A 98 9.58 3.92 14.86
C LYS A 98 8.47 4.91 15.22
N THR A 99 8.10 5.80 14.30
CA THR A 99 7.28 6.98 14.62
C THR A 99 5.84 6.89 14.12
N THR A 100 5.53 6.01 13.16
CA THR A 100 4.13 5.76 12.78
C THR A 100 3.37 5.10 13.93
N PRO A 101 2.18 5.62 14.30
CA PRO A 101 1.33 5.02 15.31
C PRO A 101 0.56 3.80 14.78
N HIS A 102 0.54 3.57 13.47
CA HIS A 102 -0.22 2.48 12.83
C HIS A 102 0.67 1.29 12.54
N ARG A 103 0.29 0.12 13.04
CA ARG A 103 1.00 -1.14 12.83
C ARG A 103 1.17 -1.45 11.35
N VAL A 104 0.10 -1.32 10.57
CA VAL A 104 0.16 -1.66 9.14
C VAL A 104 1.06 -0.72 8.33
N MET A 105 1.17 0.55 8.73
CA MET A 105 2.13 1.49 8.13
C MET A 105 3.57 1.15 8.52
N ARG A 106 3.79 0.73 9.77
CA ARG A 106 5.09 0.22 10.22
C ARG A 106 5.50 -0.97 9.36
N GLU A 107 4.61 -1.95 9.20
CA GLU A 107 4.83 -3.15 8.38
C GLU A 107 5.13 -2.77 6.93
N LEU A 108 4.40 -1.83 6.33
CA LEU A 108 4.73 -1.33 4.98
C LEU A 108 6.13 -0.70 4.91
N TYR A 109 6.57 0.03 5.94
CA TYR A 109 7.92 0.62 5.95
C TYR A 109 9.00 -0.45 6.10
N GLU A 110 8.78 -1.44 6.96
CA GLU A 110 9.65 -2.60 7.11
C GLU A 110 9.81 -3.32 5.76
N GLN A 111 8.70 -3.51 5.03
CA GLN A 111 8.72 -4.13 3.70
C GLN A 111 9.40 -3.25 2.65
N PHE A 112 9.15 -1.94 2.65
CA PHE A 112 9.86 -1.02 1.75
C PHE A 112 11.38 -1.15 1.94
N ILE A 113 11.84 -1.13 3.19
CA ILE A 113 13.27 -1.25 3.54
C ILE A 113 13.84 -2.58 3.08
N ALA A 114 13.16 -3.70 3.37
CA ALA A 114 13.62 -5.04 3.04
C ALA A 114 13.80 -5.24 1.52
N TYR A 115 12.79 -4.86 0.74
CA TYR A 115 12.81 -5.02 -0.72
C TYR A 115 13.74 -4.02 -1.41
N ALA A 116 13.78 -2.75 -0.96
CA ALA A 116 14.68 -1.73 -1.52
C ALA A 116 16.15 -2.08 -1.30
N ARG A 117 16.53 -2.53 -0.10
CA ARG A 117 17.90 -3.01 0.18
C ARG A 117 18.23 -4.25 -0.63
N THR A 118 17.31 -5.19 -0.75
CA THR A 118 17.52 -6.40 -1.56
C THR A 118 17.75 -6.02 -3.03
N PHE A 119 16.91 -5.17 -3.62
CA PHE A 119 17.08 -4.75 -5.01
C PHE A 119 18.45 -4.09 -5.22
N ALA A 120 18.82 -3.13 -4.37
CA ALA A 120 20.10 -2.44 -4.45
C ALA A 120 21.30 -3.42 -4.39
N GLN A 121 21.24 -4.45 -3.54
CA GLN A 121 22.27 -5.48 -3.45
C GLN A 121 22.36 -6.37 -4.69
N ARG A 122 21.26 -6.54 -5.43
CA ARG A 122 21.21 -7.37 -6.64
C ARG A 122 21.63 -6.62 -7.91
N VAL A 123 21.64 -5.29 -7.92
CA VAL A 123 22.02 -4.48 -9.09
C VAL A 123 23.34 -4.91 -9.76
N PRO A 124 24.44 -5.21 -9.03
CA PRO A 124 25.71 -5.58 -9.68
C PRO A 124 25.63 -6.84 -10.54
N ASP A 125 24.82 -7.81 -10.12
CA ASP A 125 24.66 -9.13 -10.72
C ASP A 125 23.21 -9.34 -11.24
N PHE A 126 22.54 -8.25 -11.59
CA PHE A 126 21.11 -8.22 -11.90
C PHE A 126 20.72 -9.19 -13.03
N THR A 127 19.59 -9.86 -12.83
CA THR A 127 18.90 -10.73 -13.78
C THR A 127 17.43 -10.34 -13.88
N GLU A 128 16.72 -10.77 -14.93
CA GLU A 128 15.31 -10.42 -15.15
C GLU A 128 14.39 -10.67 -13.93
N PRO A 129 14.48 -11.80 -13.21
CA PRO A 129 13.66 -12.02 -12.01
C PRO A 129 13.88 -10.98 -10.90
N ASP A 130 15.05 -10.34 -10.85
CA ASP A 130 15.36 -9.32 -9.84
C ASP A 130 14.51 -8.05 -10.02
N ASN A 131 13.88 -7.88 -11.18
CA ASN A 131 12.96 -6.78 -11.44
C ASN A 131 11.72 -6.82 -10.53
N GLU A 132 11.31 -8.00 -10.06
CA GLU A 132 10.16 -8.10 -9.16
C GLU A 132 10.41 -7.40 -7.82
N PHE A 133 11.66 -7.31 -7.34
CA PHE A 133 11.98 -6.53 -6.15
C PHE A 133 11.72 -5.04 -6.34
N ALA A 134 12.09 -4.48 -7.50
CA ALA A 134 11.77 -3.09 -7.84
C ALA A 134 10.26 -2.88 -7.93
N ARG A 135 9.51 -3.84 -8.51
CA ARG A 135 8.05 -3.78 -8.58
C ARG A 135 7.39 -3.76 -7.20
N VAL A 136 7.88 -4.56 -6.24
CA VAL A 136 7.41 -4.52 -4.85
C VAL A 136 7.67 -3.14 -4.24
N VAL A 137 8.86 -2.57 -4.44
CA VAL A 137 9.20 -1.22 -3.94
C VAL A 137 8.24 -0.18 -4.52
N ASP A 138 7.98 -0.21 -5.83
CA ASP A 138 7.03 0.68 -6.50
C ASP A 138 5.60 0.49 -5.95
N GLY A 139 5.21 -0.76 -5.70
CA GLY A 139 3.92 -1.11 -5.11
C GLY A 139 3.72 -0.50 -3.73
N ILE A 140 4.72 -0.64 -2.85
CA ILE A 140 4.69 -0.08 -1.50
C ILE A 140 4.76 1.46 -1.54
N ALA A 141 5.60 2.03 -2.40
CA ALA A 141 5.67 3.48 -2.57
C ALA A 141 4.33 4.07 -3.03
N GLY A 142 3.68 3.39 -3.99
CA GLY A 142 2.32 3.72 -4.44
C GLY A 142 1.29 3.60 -3.34
N ALA A 143 1.36 2.56 -2.49
CA ALA A 143 0.47 2.41 -1.35
C ALA A 143 0.59 3.61 -0.38
N PHE A 144 1.83 3.98 -0.01
CA PHE A 144 2.05 5.13 0.87
C PHE A 144 1.56 6.44 0.27
N VAL A 145 1.86 6.71 -1.01
CA VAL A 145 1.40 7.93 -1.68
C VAL A 145 -0.12 8.05 -1.62
N ASN A 146 -0.84 6.97 -1.90
CA ASN A 146 -2.30 7.00 -1.95
C ASN A 146 -2.95 7.01 -0.57
N VAL A 147 -2.41 6.28 0.41
CA VAL A 147 -2.83 6.38 1.82
C VAL A 147 -2.65 7.81 2.32
N CYS A 148 -1.47 8.40 2.13
CA CYS A 148 -1.17 9.75 2.58
C CYS A 148 -1.98 10.84 1.84
N ALA A 149 -2.28 10.63 0.56
CA ALA A 149 -3.16 11.52 -0.19
C ALA A 149 -4.61 11.43 0.30
N ALA A 150 -5.15 10.22 0.53
CA ALA A 150 -6.49 10.05 1.07
C ALA A 150 -6.66 10.69 2.46
N ILE A 151 -5.61 10.67 3.28
CA ILE A 151 -5.52 11.43 4.55
C ILE A 151 -5.53 12.93 4.28
N SER A 152 -4.60 13.41 3.45
CA SER A 152 -4.36 14.85 3.24
C SER A 152 -5.54 15.57 2.58
N TYR A 153 -6.26 14.88 1.69
CA TYR A 153 -7.45 15.41 1.03
C TYR A 153 -8.76 15.11 1.78
N GLY A 154 -8.69 14.41 2.92
CA GLY A 154 -9.82 14.22 3.83
C GLY A 154 -10.77 13.08 3.46
N SER A 155 -10.53 12.34 2.37
CA SER A 155 -11.37 11.21 1.95
C SER A 155 -11.44 10.13 3.03
N SER A 156 -10.30 9.76 3.62
CA SER A 156 -10.28 8.74 4.68
C SER A 156 -11.08 9.17 5.91
N ALA A 157 -10.92 10.42 6.37
CA ALA A 157 -11.66 10.93 7.52
C ALA A 157 -13.18 11.05 7.25
N ALA A 158 -13.56 11.34 6.00
CA ALA A 158 -14.96 11.41 5.60
C ALA A 158 -15.65 10.04 5.60
N GLN A 159 -14.95 8.99 5.14
CA GLN A 159 -15.53 7.66 5.01
C GLN A 159 -15.40 6.78 6.27
N ALA A 160 -14.40 7.00 7.12
CA ALA A 160 -14.11 6.11 8.25
C ALA A 160 -15.32 5.87 9.19
N PRO A 161 -16.12 6.88 9.56
CA PRO A 161 -17.28 6.68 10.44
C PRO A 161 -18.43 5.88 9.82
N LEU A 162 -18.40 5.67 8.50
CA LEU A 162 -19.45 4.99 7.74
C LEU A 162 -19.13 3.51 7.50
N LEU A 163 -17.90 3.09 7.78
CA LEU A 163 -17.48 1.70 7.62
C LEU A 163 -17.95 0.83 8.78
N SER A 164 -18.24 -0.43 8.46
CA SER A 164 -18.53 -1.44 9.47
C SER A 164 -17.24 -1.84 10.18
N PRO A 165 -17.24 -2.05 11.50
CA PRO A 165 -16.06 -2.52 12.21
C PRO A 165 -15.59 -3.88 11.70
N VAL A 166 -14.27 -4.01 11.50
CA VAL A 166 -13.62 -5.26 11.10
C VAL A 166 -13.19 -6.08 12.31
N ALA A 167 -13.13 -7.40 12.17
CA ALA A 167 -12.59 -8.28 13.21
C ALA A 167 -11.07 -8.03 13.41
N PRO A 168 -10.58 -8.07 14.66
CA PRO A 168 -9.15 -7.92 14.95
C PRO A 168 -8.34 -9.05 14.28
N PRO A 169 -7.02 -8.83 14.08
CA PRO A 169 -6.17 -9.85 13.50
C PRO A 169 -6.05 -11.06 14.44
N SER A 170 -5.85 -12.25 13.86
CA SER A 170 -5.70 -13.49 14.64
C SER A 170 -4.35 -13.57 15.35
N LYS A 171 -3.35 -12.89 14.80
CA LYS A 171 -1.97 -12.79 15.27
C LYS A 171 -1.46 -11.40 14.94
N ILE A 172 -0.57 -10.88 15.76
CA ILE A 172 0.08 -9.58 15.56
C ILE A 172 1.58 -9.84 15.42
N ALA A 173 2.19 -9.33 14.34
CA ALA A 173 3.64 -9.39 14.20
C ALA A 173 4.31 -8.48 15.24
N ALA A 174 5.36 -8.98 15.88
CA ALA A 174 6.24 -8.12 16.65
C ALA A 174 6.98 -7.18 15.68
N PRO A 175 7.25 -5.91 16.07
CA PRO A 175 8.08 -5.02 15.27
C PRO A 175 9.42 -5.67 14.93
N GLU A 176 9.89 -5.50 13.70
CA GLU A 176 11.16 -6.07 13.26
C GLU A 176 12.33 -5.13 13.55
N SER A 177 13.56 -5.63 13.34
CA SER A 177 14.74 -4.78 13.37
C SER A 177 14.69 -3.78 12.22
N VAL A 178 14.77 -2.47 12.52
CA VAL A 178 14.84 -1.42 11.49
C VAL A 178 16.10 -1.52 10.61
N ASP A 179 17.15 -2.16 11.14
CA ASP A 179 18.43 -2.31 10.44
C ASP A 179 18.42 -3.48 9.45
N ASP A 180 17.53 -4.46 9.63
CA ASP A 180 17.46 -5.65 8.77
C ASP A 180 16.06 -6.30 8.80
N PRO A 181 15.02 -5.59 8.32
CA PRO A 181 13.69 -6.18 8.22
C PRO A 181 13.69 -7.27 7.15
N GLN A 182 12.94 -8.34 7.43
CA GLN A 182 12.76 -9.48 6.56
C GLN A 182 11.65 -9.20 5.55
N ARG A 183 11.81 -9.79 4.36
CA ARG A 183 10.80 -9.70 3.31
C ARG A 183 9.53 -10.44 3.73
N LEU A 184 8.39 -9.89 3.35
CA LEU A 184 7.04 -10.37 3.62
C LEU A 184 6.90 -11.84 3.24
N LEU A 185 7.37 -12.17 2.04
CA LEU A 185 7.35 -13.50 1.47
C LEU A 185 8.78 -13.89 1.08
N THR A 186 9.34 -14.87 1.79
CA THR A 186 10.63 -15.51 1.47
C THR A 186 10.45 -16.90 0.88
N LYS A 187 9.21 -17.41 0.88
CA LYS A 187 8.77 -18.69 0.34
C LYS A 187 7.32 -18.56 -0.10
N GLU A 188 6.89 -19.40 -1.01
CA GLU A 188 5.51 -19.44 -1.48
C GLU A 188 4.51 -19.59 -0.30
N ASP A 189 3.52 -18.70 -0.26
CA ASP A 189 2.38 -18.79 0.65
C ASP A 189 1.20 -19.48 -0.06
N PRO A 190 0.45 -20.37 0.61
CA PRO A 190 -0.69 -21.07 0.01
C PRO A 190 -1.77 -20.18 -0.60
N ILE A 191 -1.81 -18.88 -0.28
CA ILE A 191 -2.77 -17.94 -0.89
C ILE A 191 -2.32 -17.42 -2.25
N CYS A 192 -1.06 -17.54 -2.64
CA CYS A 192 -0.48 -16.80 -3.76
C CYS A 192 -1.20 -17.02 -5.11
N ALA A 193 -1.45 -18.28 -5.47
CA ALA A 193 -2.16 -18.59 -6.72
C ALA A 193 -3.61 -18.04 -6.73
N ASP A 194 -4.33 -18.21 -5.61
CA ASP A 194 -5.69 -17.69 -5.45
C ASP A 194 -5.69 -16.15 -5.49
N TRP A 195 -4.72 -15.51 -4.82
CA TRP A 195 -4.59 -14.06 -4.72
C TRP A 195 -4.39 -13.41 -6.09
N THR A 196 -3.39 -13.88 -6.85
CA THR A 196 -3.07 -13.37 -8.19
C THR A 196 -4.27 -13.53 -9.11
N ALA A 197 -4.91 -14.71 -9.12
CA ALA A 197 -6.09 -14.95 -9.97
C ALA A 197 -7.28 -14.03 -9.63
N ARG A 198 -7.47 -13.66 -8.35
CA ARG A 198 -8.52 -12.71 -7.95
C ARG A 198 -8.21 -11.30 -8.38
N LEU A 199 -6.95 -10.87 -8.25
CA LEU A 199 -6.53 -9.54 -8.63
C LEU A 199 -6.59 -9.34 -10.15
N ASP A 200 -6.15 -10.33 -10.94
CA ASP A 200 -6.25 -10.31 -12.41
C ASP A 200 -7.71 -10.18 -12.85
N ARG A 201 -8.58 -11.03 -12.29
CA ARG A 201 -10.02 -10.98 -12.59
C ARG A 201 -10.64 -9.64 -12.21
N TYR A 202 -10.25 -9.06 -11.08
CA TYR A 202 -10.73 -7.74 -10.67
C TYR A 202 -10.35 -6.68 -11.72
N PHE A 203 -9.11 -6.69 -12.23
CA PHE A 203 -8.71 -5.75 -13.27
C PHE A 203 -9.52 -5.93 -14.56
N ASP A 204 -9.76 -7.17 -14.98
CA ASP A 204 -10.58 -7.46 -16.16
C ASP A 204 -12.03 -7.00 -15.97
N ASP A 205 -12.65 -7.36 -14.84
CA ASP A 205 -14.06 -7.09 -14.55
C ASP A 205 -14.32 -5.58 -14.28
N THR A 206 -13.29 -4.79 -13.95
CA THR A 206 -13.40 -3.34 -13.68
C THR A 206 -12.91 -2.45 -14.82
N ALA A 207 -12.44 -3.01 -15.95
CA ALA A 207 -11.81 -2.25 -17.04
C ALA A 207 -12.68 -1.10 -17.59
N ALA A 208 -14.00 -1.29 -17.70
CA ALA A 208 -14.91 -0.24 -18.17
C ALA A 208 -15.01 0.94 -17.19
N TRP A 209 -14.98 0.68 -15.88
CA TRP A 209 -14.93 1.71 -14.85
C TRP A 209 -13.60 2.46 -14.89
N GLN A 210 -12.47 1.75 -15.07
CA GLN A 210 -11.14 2.36 -15.17
C GLN A 210 -10.99 3.30 -16.37
N ALA A 211 -11.77 3.08 -17.43
CA ALA A 211 -11.80 3.96 -18.60
C ALA A 211 -12.49 5.32 -18.33
N ILE A 212 -13.23 5.45 -17.22
CA ILE A 212 -13.84 6.71 -16.79
C ILE A 212 -12.78 7.54 -16.07
N SER A 213 -12.61 8.80 -16.48
CA SER A 213 -11.69 9.72 -15.78
C SER A 213 -12.12 9.89 -14.32
N GLY A 214 -11.20 9.58 -13.40
CA GLY A 214 -11.38 9.81 -11.96
C GLY A 214 -11.50 11.28 -11.57
N ASP A 215 -11.26 12.22 -12.48
CA ASP A 215 -11.40 13.66 -12.21
C ASP A 215 -12.87 14.13 -12.31
N ILE A 216 -13.77 13.29 -12.82
CA ILE A 216 -15.18 13.62 -13.00
C ILE A 216 -15.93 13.31 -11.68
N PRO A 217 -16.43 14.32 -10.94
CA PRO A 217 -17.18 14.08 -9.72
C PRO A 217 -18.56 13.48 -9.99
N ALA A 218 -19.16 12.83 -8.99
CA ALA A 218 -20.47 12.17 -9.10
C ALA A 218 -21.57 13.07 -9.68
N ALA A 219 -21.53 14.37 -9.37
CA ALA A 219 -22.49 15.36 -9.84
C ALA A 219 -22.44 15.61 -11.36
N GLN A 220 -21.35 15.22 -12.02
CA GLN A 220 -21.09 15.47 -13.44
C GLN A 220 -21.12 14.21 -14.32
N TRP A 221 -21.36 13.03 -13.72
CA TRP A 221 -21.44 11.80 -14.50
C TRP A 221 -22.60 11.83 -15.49
N THR A 222 -22.34 11.41 -16.72
CA THR A 222 -23.39 11.11 -17.69
C THR A 222 -24.21 9.89 -17.24
N PRO A 223 -25.42 9.67 -17.79
CA PRO A 223 -26.19 8.46 -17.50
C PRO A 223 -25.41 7.16 -17.75
N GLU A 224 -24.59 7.10 -18.80
CA GLU A 224 -23.79 5.93 -19.17
C GLU A 224 -22.64 5.70 -18.18
N GLN A 225 -21.96 6.77 -17.75
CA GLN A 225 -20.92 6.68 -16.72
C GLN A 225 -21.49 6.20 -15.40
N ARG A 226 -22.64 6.76 -14.99
CA ARG A 226 -23.33 6.32 -13.78
C ARG A 226 -23.72 4.84 -13.84
N ALA A 227 -24.30 4.40 -14.96
CA ALA A 227 -24.65 3.00 -15.15
C ALA A 227 -23.43 2.06 -15.05
N THR A 228 -22.28 2.49 -15.59
CA THR A 228 -21.01 1.74 -15.49
C THR A 228 -20.51 1.66 -14.04
N ILE A 229 -20.59 2.76 -13.31
CA ILE A 229 -20.19 2.82 -11.89
C ILE A 229 -21.13 1.97 -11.03
N ASP A 230 -22.45 2.09 -11.23
CA ASP A 230 -23.43 1.28 -10.50
C ASP A 230 -23.21 -0.22 -10.75
N ALA A 231 -22.82 -0.60 -11.97
CA ALA A 231 -22.53 -1.98 -12.34
C ALA A 231 -21.25 -2.54 -11.70
N VAL A 232 -20.25 -1.70 -11.40
CA VAL A 232 -18.97 -2.14 -10.82
C VAL A 232 -19.02 -2.30 -9.30
N ILE A 233 -19.94 -1.61 -8.62
CA ILE A 233 -20.12 -1.70 -7.15
C ILE A 233 -20.13 -3.15 -6.63
N PRO A 234 -20.98 -4.07 -7.14
CA PRO A 234 -21.00 -5.45 -6.64
C PRO A 234 -19.70 -6.22 -6.94
N VAL A 235 -18.98 -5.89 -8.01
CA VAL A 235 -17.68 -6.50 -8.35
C VAL A 235 -16.64 -6.13 -7.31
N MET A 236 -16.49 -4.83 -7.04
CA MET A 236 -15.58 -4.28 -6.04
C MET A 236 -15.91 -4.76 -4.62
N SER A 237 -17.19 -4.81 -4.26
CA SER A 237 -17.62 -5.34 -2.96
C SER A 237 -17.25 -6.81 -2.80
N THR A 238 -17.45 -7.63 -3.84
CA THR A 238 -17.08 -9.05 -3.82
C THR A 238 -15.56 -9.20 -3.73
N PHE A 239 -14.80 -8.36 -4.45
CA PHE A 239 -13.35 -8.37 -4.41
C PHE A 239 -12.83 -8.05 -3.01
N ALA A 240 -13.35 -7.01 -2.34
CA ALA A 240 -12.97 -6.66 -0.97
C ALA A 240 -13.18 -7.83 0.00
N ASP A 241 -14.33 -8.52 -0.10
CA ASP A 241 -14.62 -9.69 0.75
C ASP A 241 -13.72 -10.89 0.42
N ASP A 242 -13.46 -11.15 -0.85
CA ASP A 242 -12.61 -12.25 -1.31
C ASP A 242 -11.15 -12.06 -0.85
N ILE A 243 -10.57 -10.86 -1.03
CA ILE A 243 -9.17 -10.61 -0.63
C ILE A 243 -9.01 -10.60 0.89
N GLU A 244 -9.96 -10.07 1.65
CA GLU A 244 -9.91 -10.15 3.11
C GLU A 244 -9.92 -11.62 3.56
N LYS A 245 -10.84 -12.42 3.02
CA LYS A 245 -10.97 -13.84 3.35
C LYS A 245 -9.72 -14.64 2.97
N LEU A 246 -9.12 -14.34 1.81
CA LEU A 246 -7.88 -14.98 1.37
C LEU A 246 -6.73 -14.60 2.29
N ALA A 247 -6.50 -13.32 2.55
CA ALA A 247 -5.43 -12.85 3.42
C ALA A 247 -5.49 -13.50 4.81
N ARG A 248 -6.69 -13.62 5.38
CA ARG A 248 -6.92 -14.28 6.69
C ARG A 248 -6.54 -15.78 6.72
N ARG A 249 -6.32 -16.43 5.57
CA ARG A 249 -5.82 -17.82 5.49
C ARG A 249 -4.28 -17.91 5.58
N SER A 250 -3.56 -16.80 5.37
CA SER A 250 -2.09 -16.80 5.50
C SER A 250 -1.68 -16.91 6.96
N GLU A 251 -0.59 -17.62 7.22
CA GLU A 251 0.04 -17.70 8.54
C GLU A 251 0.95 -16.50 8.84
N ILE A 252 1.14 -15.60 7.86
CA ILE A 252 1.99 -14.41 7.96
C ILE A 252 1.12 -13.22 8.39
N PRO A 253 1.31 -12.67 9.61
CA PRO A 253 0.42 -11.62 10.13
C PRO A 253 0.33 -10.38 9.24
N ALA A 254 1.46 -9.90 8.70
CA ALA A 254 1.49 -8.74 7.82
C ALA A 254 0.70 -8.96 6.51
N VAL A 255 0.62 -10.19 6.00
CA VAL A 255 -0.25 -10.51 4.84
C VAL A 255 -1.71 -10.36 5.22
N GLN A 256 -2.12 -10.78 6.43
CA GLN A 256 -3.47 -10.56 6.94
C GLN A 256 -3.78 -9.06 7.03
N ASP A 257 -2.87 -8.29 7.61
CA ASP A 257 -3.05 -6.85 7.81
C ASP A 257 -3.11 -6.08 6.48
N PHE A 258 -2.25 -6.41 5.50
CA PHE A 258 -2.30 -5.79 4.16
C PHE A 258 -3.59 -6.14 3.42
N GLY A 259 -4.05 -7.40 3.47
CA GLY A 259 -5.29 -7.77 2.80
C GLY A 259 -6.53 -7.13 3.42
N VAL A 260 -6.57 -7.01 4.75
CA VAL A 260 -7.63 -6.26 5.45
C VAL A 260 -7.56 -4.77 5.10
N LEU A 261 -6.37 -4.15 5.09
CA LEU A 261 -6.20 -2.75 4.72
C LEU A 261 -6.72 -2.48 3.30
N ALA A 262 -6.36 -3.34 2.34
CA ALA A 262 -6.82 -3.22 0.96
C ALA A 262 -8.36 -3.30 0.88
N ALA A 263 -8.97 -4.27 1.57
CA ALA A 263 -10.42 -4.42 1.60
C ALA A 263 -11.13 -3.21 2.23
N GLU A 264 -10.58 -2.64 3.31
CA GLU A 264 -11.14 -1.47 3.97
C GLU A 264 -11.08 -0.20 3.12
N TYR A 265 -9.98 0.03 2.41
CA TYR A 265 -9.88 1.15 1.46
C TYR A 265 -10.83 0.97 0.27
N GLU A 266 -11.05 -0.25 -0.21
CA GLU A 266 -12.02 -0.54 -1.28
C GLU A 266 -13.46 -0.27 -0.80
N ARG A 267 -13.82 -0.72 0.41
CA ARG A 267 -15.13 -0.42 1.02
C ARG A 267 -15.33 1.07 1.24
N ALA A 268 -14.30 1.80 1.64
CA ALA A 268 -14.34 3.25 1.77
C ALA A 268 -14.61 3.93 0.42
N TYR A 269 -13.94 3.48 -0.64
CA TYR A 269 -14.18 3.98 -1.99
C TYR A 269 -15.63 3.75 -2.42
N LEU A 270 -16.16 2.54 -2.23
CA LEU A 270 -17.55 2.20 -2.54
C LEU A 270 -18.55 3.07 -1.79
N GLN A 271 -18.27 3.35 -0.50
CA GLN A 271 -19.10 4.22 0.32
C GLN A 271 -19.09 5.68 -0.17
N ALA A 272 -18.00 6.12 -0.80
CA ALA A 272 -17.85 7.46 -1.35
C ALA A 272 -18.54 7.66 -2.71
N LEU A 273 -18.76 6.59 -3.49
CA LEU A 273 -19.29 6.67 -4.87
C LEU A 273 -20.54 7.55 -5.04
N PRO A 274 -21.57 7.50 -4.15
CA PRO A 274 -22.75 8.34 -4.31
C PRO A 274 -22.45 9.85 -4.31
N THR A 275 -21.38 10.25 -3.62
CA THR A 275 -20.94 11.65 -3.47
C THR A 275 -19.52 11.86 -3.99
N TYR A 276 -19.07 11.00 -4.90
CA TYR A 276 -17.68 10.92 -5.34
C TYR A 276 -17.09 12.27 -5.75
N THR A 277 -15.90 12.53 -5.24
CA THR A 277 -14.99 13.59 -5.65
C THR A 277 -13.66 12.97 -6.11
N SER A 278 -12.86 13.70 -6.87
CA SER A 278 -11.56 13.19 -7.35
C SER A 278 -10.62 12.76 -6.21
N ALA A 279 -10.75 13.36 -5.03
CA ALA A 279 -9.99 12.97 -3.84
C ALA A 279 -10.34 11.54 -3.36
N ASP A 280 -11.54 11.04 -3.62
CA ASP A 280 -11.94 9.69 -3.23
C ASP A 280 -11.23 8.63 -4.10
N GLY A 281 -10.70 9.01 -5.27
CA GLY A 281 -9.88 8.12 -6.11
C GLY A 281 -8.63 7.59 -5.41
N PHE A 282 -8.08 8.34 -4.44
CA PHE A 282 -6.97 7.88 -3.62
C PHE A 282 -7.33 6.69 -2.74
N LEU A 283 -8.62 6.50 -2.40
CA LEU A 283 -9.07 5.32 -1.66
C LEU A 283 -8.94 4.05 -2.51
N ALA A 284 -9.47 4.07 -3.73
CA ALA A 284 -9.35 2.95 -4.68
C ALA A 284 -7.88 2.65 -5.04
N ALA A 285 -7.08 3.70 -5.23
CA ALA A 285 -5.66 3.53 -5.52
C ALA A 285 -4.91 2.92 -4.33
N ALA A 286 -5.18 3.36 -3.09
CA ALA A 286 -4.59 2.76 -1.89
C ALA A 286 -4.94 1.27 -1.78
N ALA A 287 -6.22 0.91 -1.98
CA ALA A 287 -6.66 -0.49 -1.99
C ALA A 287 -5.88 -1.32 -3.02
N THR A 288 -5.79 -0.81 -4.25
CA THR A 288 -5.12 -1.48 -5.37
C THR A 288 -3.63 -1.68 -5.10
N TYR A 289 -2.92 -0.65 -4.67
CA TYR A 289 -1.48 -0.73 -4.44
C TYR A 289 -1.14 -1.65 -3.27
N VAL A 290 -1.89 -1.59 -2.17
CA VAL A 290 -1.69 -2.52 -1.04
C VAL A 290 -1.93 -3.97 -1.49
N ALA A 291 -2.97 -4.23 -2.31
CA ALA A 291 -3.22 -5.57 -2.83
C ALA A 291 -2.10 -6.08 -3.76
N LYS A 292 -1.50 -5.18 -4.55
CA LYS A 292 -0.34 -5.48 -5.41
C LYS A 292 0.91 -5.82 -4.62
N VAL A 293 1.13 -5.26 -3.42
CA VAL A 293 2.28 -5.63 -2.58
C VAL A 293 2.29 -7.12 -2.29
N ILE A 294 1.13 -7.72 -1.98
CA ILE A 294 1.01 -9.16 -1.74
C ILE A 294 1.25 -9.95 -3.03
N GLU A 295 0.63 -9.54 -4.14
CA GLU A 295 0.78 -10.19 -5.46
C GLU A 295 2.25 -10.22 -5.92
N GLN A 296 2.94 -9.09 -5.82
CA GLN A 296 4.35 -8.98 -6.20
C GLN A 296 5.26 -9.72 -5.21
N GLY A 297 4.91 -9.70 -3.92
CA GLY A 297 5.59 -10.53 -2.91
C GLY A 297 5.51 -12.02 -3.25
N CYS A 298 4.37 -12.49 -3.74
CA CYS A 298 4.20 -13.87 -4.23
C CYS A 298 5.12 -14.16 -5.42
N LYS A 299 5.18 -13.28 -6.42
CA LYS A 299 6.08 -13.44 -7.59
C LYS A 299 7.56 -13.50 -7.22
N VAL A 300 7.98 -12.77 -6.19
CA VAL A 300 9.36 -12.82 -5.67
C VAL A 300 9.69 -14.14 -4.96
N ALA A 301 8.66 -14.85 -4.47
CA ALA A 301 8.81 -16.05 -3.65
C ALA A 301 8.68 -17.38 -4.43
N GLU A 302 8.34 -17.30 -5.72
CA GLU A 302 8.36 -18.40 -6.71
C GLU A 302 9.79 -18.81 -7.11
#